data_AF-W8ABP3-F1
#
_entry.id   AF-W8ABP3-F1
#
_cell.length_a   1.000
_cell.length_b   1.000
_cell.length_c   1.000
_cell.angle_alpha   90.00
_cell.angle_beta   90.00
_cell.angle_gamma   90.00
#
_symmetry.space_group_name_H-M   'P 1'
#
loop_
_entity.id
_entity.type
_entity.pdbx_description
1 polymer ?
#
loop_
_entity_poly.entity_id
_entity_poly.type
_entity_poly.pdbx_seq_one_letter_code
_entity_poly.pdbx_strand_id
1 'polypeptide(L)'
;QTNFGTKLEAGKMLCHTQTSAIKWFYLISLMLLFCRSCLIECKKQQKHTHTNDADRELRSLQDDGGGGRVGMGGENMGNGHRRGHRKKKDKLSLWINEQQLNMLSGFGSHGRIYAIENGQVVNDLREINIYKFLIIPAEVNYVNFTWKSGSRKYFYHFDRLHSLDHHILRDPKLSIDEKGRIPAEEKDFSIFMPCAHNSSGTAMFTIGLSIQNRRGKPLPGTPIRLNFKKECAHRGPDPECNLKCGDNGFCNHNKICQCKAGYTGQYCQTAFCFPQCLNGGNCTAPSVCTCPEGYQGTQCEGGICSEKCLNGGKCIQKDKCQCSKGYYGLHCEFSKCVIPCKNGGRCIGTNICRCPSGLLGNHCEIERRQRSTCRRPCKHGVCMPNKTCKCDRGFYGQYCNARIKKHRKIHR
;
A
#
# COMPACT_ATOMS: atom_id res chain seq x y z
N GLN A 1 23.48 -67.41 -6.65
CA GLN A 1 22.04 -67.67 -6.88
C GLN A 1 21.26 -66.99 -5.76
N THR A 2 20.14 -66.35 -6.11
CA THR A 2 19.11 -65.70 -5.25
C THR A 2 19.63 -64.58 -4.32
N ASN A 3 19.45 -63.27 -4.51
CA ASN A 3 18.39 -62.45 -5.11
C ASN A 3 16.97 -62.79 -4.64
N PHE A 4 16.17 -61.73 -4.44
CA PHE A 4 14.79 -61.67 -3.94
C PHE A 4 14.61 -61.65 -2.43
N GLY A 5 14.53 -60.45 -1.85
CA GLY A 5 14.03 -60.32 -0.47
C GLY A 5 13.86 -58.91 0.09
N THR A 6 14.50 -57.85 -0.44
CA THR A 6 14.42 -56.52 0.20
C THR A 6 14.32 -55.33 -0.74
N LYS A 7 13.97 -55.53 -2.02
CA LYS A 7 13.80 -54.44 -3.01
C LYS A 7 12.37 -54.11 -3.44
N LEU A 8 11.34 -54.69 -2.79
CA LEU A 8 9.94 -54.44 -3.15
C LEU A 8 9.17 -53.44 -2.27
N GLU A 9 9.72 -52.94 -1.16
CA GLU A 9 9.05 -51.90 -0.35
C GLU A 9 9.62 -50.49 -0.54
N ALA A 10 10.81 -50.33 -1.13
CA ALA A 10 11.33 -49.00 -1.51
C ALA A 10 10.83 -48.51 -2.89
N GLY A 11 10.15 -49.37 -3.66
CA GLY A 11 9.69 -49.08 -5.04
C GLY A 11 8.32 -48.44 -5.17
N LYS A 12 7.49 -48.42 -4.10
CA LYS A 12 6.18 -47.74 -4.11
C LYS A 12 6.21 -46.33 -3.54
N MET A 13 7.34 -45.90 -2.97
CA MET A 13 7.52 -44.54 -2.42
C MET A 13 8.31 -43.59 -3.34
N LEU A 14 8.75 -44.06 -4.52
CA LEU A 14 9.51 -43.25 -5.50
C LEU A 14 8.74 -42.89 -6.78
N CYS A 15 7.45 -43.25 -6.90
CA CYS A 15 6.62 -42.83 -8.04
C CYS A 15 5.69 -41.63 -7.74
N HIS A 16 5.82 -40.99 -6.58
CA HIS A 16 5.00 -39.82 -6.22
C HIS A 16 5.79 -38.50 -6.07
N THR A 17 7.10 -38.50 -6.36
CA THR A 17 7.97 -37.32 -6.20
C THR A 17 8.61 -36.81 -7.49
N GLN A 18 8.34 -37.42 -8.65
CA GLN A 18 8.87 -36.96 -9.95
C GLN A 18 7.93 -36.08 -10.81
N THR A 19 6.79 -35.62 -10.29
CA THR A 19 5.93 -34.64 -10.99
C THR A 19 6.09 -33.19 -10.52
N SER A 20 6.96 -32.94 -9.52
CA SER A 20 7.17 -31.61 -8.95
C SER A 20 8.32 -30.83 -9.62
N ALA A 21 9.38 -31.48 -10.10
CA ALA A 21 10.54 -30.78 -10.67
C ALA A 21 10.26 -30.13 -12.04
N ILE A 22 9.40 -30.73 -12.86
CA ILE A 22 9.02 -30.18 -14.18
C ILE A 22 8.09 -28.96 -14.01
N LYS A 23 7.22 -28.94 -12.99
CA LYS A 23 6.36 -27.77 -12.68
C LYS A 23 7.17 -26.56 -12.20
N TRP A 24 8.26 -26.76 -11.46
CA TRP A 24 9.14 -25.67 -11.03
C TRP A 24 9.96 -25.06 -12.18
N PHE A 25 10.38 -25.85 -13.17
CA PHE A 25 11.07 -25.33 -14.36
C PHE A 25 10.17 -24.46 -15.24
N TYR A 26 8.89 -24.82 -15.39
CA TYR A 26 7.90 -23.99 -16.08
C TYR A 26 7.57 -22.71 -15.31
N LEU A 27 7.46 -22.76 -13.98
CA LEU A 27 7.26 -21.57 -13.13
C LEU A 27 8.45 -20.60 -13.16
N ILE A 28 9.69 -21.11 -13.18
CA ILE A 28 10.90 -20.28 -13.26
C ILE A 28 11.08 -19.67 -14.66
N SER A 29 10.76 -20.41 -15.73
CA SER A 29 10.72 -19.85 -17.09
C SER A 29 9.60 -18.80 -17.28
N LEU A 30 8.42 -19.01 -16.68
CA LEU A 30 7.33 -18.04 -16.72
C LEU A 30 7.67 -16.76 -15.94
N MET A 31 8.36 -16.89 -14.80
CA MET A 31 8.86 -15.75 -14.01
C MET A 31 9.94 -14.95 -14.74
N LEU A 32 10.81 -15.60 -15.53
CA LEU A 32 11.81 -14.92 -16.37
C LEU A 32 11.19 -14.20 -17.59
N LEU A 33 10.11 -14.74 -18.15
CA LEU A 33 9.32 -14.10 -19.23
C LEU A 33 8.48 -12.91 -18.72
N PHE A 34 7.93 -13.00 -17.50
CA PHE A 34 7.26 -11.87 -16.85
C PHE A 34 8.25 -10.76 -16.44
N CYS A 35 9.47 -11.11 -16.06
CA CYS A 35 10.51 -10.13 -15.70
C CYS A 35 10.99 -9.34 -16.93
N ARG A 36 11.08 -9.96 -18.12
CA ARG A 36 11.36 -9.24 -19.38
C ARG A 36 10.22 -8.33 -19.82
N SER A 37 8.96 -8.73 -19.62
CA SER A 37 7.78 -7.93 -20.01
C SER A 37 7.59 -6.71 -19.09
N CYS A 38 7.91 -6.84 -17.81
CA CYS A 38 7.84 -5.75 -16.84
C CYS A 38 8.94 -4.69 -17.05
N LEU A 39 10.12 -5.09 -17.56
CA LEU A 39 11.22 -4.17 -17.91
C LEU A 39 10.94 -3.35 -19.19
N ILE A 40 10.11 -3.85 -20.12
CA ILE A 40 9.75 -3.14 -21.35
C ILE A 40 8.67 -2.08 -21.07
N GLU A 41 7.69 -2.37 -20.20
CA GLU A 41 6.63 -1.42 -19.84
C GLU A 41 7.13 -0.31 -18.89
N CYS A 42 8.11 -0.61 -18.00
CA CYS A 42 8.79 0.40 -17.19
C CYS A 42 9.63 1.39 -18.03
N LYS A 43 10.25 0.95 -19.14
CA LYS A 43 10.93 1.87 -20.08
C LYS A 43 9.95 2.77 -20.85
N LYS A 44 8.70 2.32 -21.06
CA LYS A 44 7.65 3.14 -21.69
C LYS A 44 7.13 4.25 -20.78
N GLN A 45 7.03 3.99 -19.47
CA GLN A 45 6.56 5.01 -18.51
C GLN A 45 7.62 6.09 -18.18
N GLN A 46 8.93 5.79 -18.28
CA GLN A 46 9.97 6.82 -18.14
C GLN A 46 10.06 7.80 -19.33
N LYS A 47 9.50 7.47 -20.51
CA LYS A 47 9.54 8.33 -21.70
C LYS A 47 8.43 9.39 -21.73
N HIS A 48 7.35 9.20 -20.96
CA HIS A 48 6.21 10.13 -20.88
C HIS A 48 6.29 11.11 -19.70
N THR A 49 7.12 10.86 -18.69
CA THR A 49 7.36 11.79 -17.57
C THR A 49 8.48 12.79 -17.83
N HIS A 50 9.36 12.56 -18.83
CA HIS A 50 10.43 13.50 -19.18
C HIS A 50 10.11 14.49 -20.31
N THR A 51 8.90 14.46 -20.89
CA THR A 51 8.48 15.42 -21.94
C THR A 51 7.58 16.55 -21.44
N ASN A 52 7.09 16.50 -20.20
CA ASN A 52 6.16 17.52 -19.67
C ASN A 52 6.75 18.41 -18.56
N ASP A 53 8.00 18.19 -18.14
CA ASP A 53 8.68 18.98 -17.09
C ASP A 53 9.75 19.95 -17.64
N ALA A 54 9.88 20.11 -18.97
CA ALA A 54 10.86 21.03 -19.58
C ALA A 54 10.27 22.32 -20.17
N ASP A 55 8.94 22.53 -20.14
CA ASP A 55 8.27 23.68 -20.78
C ASP A 55 7.56 24.65 -19.81
N ARG A 56 7.74 24.49 -18.49
CA ARG A 56 7.06 25.34 -17.48
C ARG A 56 7.96 26.19 -16.59
N GLU A 57 9.24 26.29 -16.91
CA GLU A 57 10.20 27.10 -16.14
C GLU A 57 11.03 28.06 -17.03
N LEU A 58 10.41 28.64 -18.07
CA LEU A 58 11.07 29.66 -18.90
C LEU A 58 10.15 30.81 -19.35
N ARG A 59 9.18 31.24 -18.52
CA ARG A 59 8.40 32.48 -18.73
C ARG A 59 8.05 33.20 -17.43
N SER A 60 9.05 33.67 -16.69
CA SER A 60 8.79 34.61 -15.58
C SER A 60 9.95 35.52 -15.21
N LEU A 61 10.78 35.98 -16.17
CA LEU A 61 11.76 37.05 -15.94
C LEU A 61 11.96 37.90 -17.20
N GLN A 62 11.02 38.82 -17.47
CA GLN A 62 11.22 40.06 -18.22
C GLN A 62 9.91 40.85 -18.21
N ASP A 63 9.84 41.91 -17.39
CA ASP A 63 9.79 43.28 -17.90
C ASP A 63 9.68 44.28 -16.73
N ASP A 64 10.66 45.18 -16.69
CA ASP A 64 10.79 46.35 -15.83
C ASP A 64 9.90 47.51 -16.31
N GLY A 65 9.42 48.33 -15.37
CA GLY A 65 9.63 49.78 -15.45
C GLY A 65 8.50 50.71 -15.95
N GLY A 66 8.12 51.66 -15.07
CA GLY A 66 7.46 52.95 -15.37
C GLY A 66 6.00 53.02 -14.89
N GLY A 67 5.50 53.97 -14.11
CA GLY A 67 5.97 55.28 -13.65
C GLY A 67 4.82 56.30 -13.78
N GLY A 68 4.36 56.92 -12.68
CA GLY A 68 3.71 58.24 -12.71
C GLY A 68 2.28 58.45 -12.17
N ARG A 69 2.22 59.10 -10.99
CA ARG A 69 1.34 60.21 -10.51
C ARG A 69 -0.16 60.03 -10.16
N VAL A 70 -0.39 60.20 -8.84
CA VAL A 70 -1.30 61.11 -8.09
C VAL A 70 -2.77 61.27 -8.50
N GLY A 71 -3.66 60.92 -7.57
CA GLY A 71 -5.02 61.45 -7.43
C GLY A 71 -5.60 61.10 -6.05
N MET A 72 -5.78 62.10 -5.19
CA MET A 72 -6.40 62.02 -3.85
C MET A 72 -7.87 61.60 -3.91
N GLY A 73 -8.35 60.90 -2.87
CA GLY A 73 -9.78 60.88 -2.52
C GLY A 73 -10.24 59.70 -1.66
N GLY A 74 -10.41 59.95 -0.35
CA GLY A 74 -11.56 59.49 0.44
C GLY A 74 -11.72 58.00 0.80
N GLU A 75 -11.39 57.69 2.06
CA GLU A 75 -12.22 56.96 3.03
C GLU A 75 -13.06 55.74 2.56
N ASN A 76 -12.66 54.54 2.98
CA ASN A 76 -13.46 53.74 3.90
C ASN A 76 -12.72 52.49 4.38
N MET A 77 -12.64 52.35 5.70
CA MET A 77 -12.22 51.11 6.38
C MET A 77 -13.34 50.06 6.26
N GLY A 78 -12.98 48.89 5.76
CA GLY A 78 -13.91 47.75 5.62
C GLY A 78 -13.19 46.51 5.10
N ASN A 79 -12.15 46.07 5.81
CA ASN A 79 -11.33 44.93 5.47
C ASN A 79 -12.10 43.62 5.75
N GLY A 80 -12.13 42.69 4.79
CA GLY A 80 -12.76 41.38 5.04
C GLY A 80 -13.05 40.53 3.81
N HIS A 81 -12.00 40.15 3.10
CA HIS A 81 -11.94 39.09 2.07
C HIS A 81 -13.05 38.03 2.12
N ARG A 82 -14.04 38.11 1.23
CA ARG A 82 -14.79 36.93 0.77
C ARG A 82 -13.89 36.09 -0.14
N ARG A 83 -12.99 35.32 0.47
CA ARG A 83 -12.39 34.16 -0.19
C ARG A 83 -13.53 33.20 -0.52
N GLY A 84 -13.84 33.07 -1.82
CA GLY A 84 -14.73 32.06 -2.31
C GLY A 84 -14.22 30.68 -1.89
N HIS A 85 -14.85 30.12 -0.85
CA HIS A 85 -14.83 28.68 -0.62
C HIS A 85 -15.46 28.04 -1.84
N ARG A 86 -14.62 27.68 -2.80
CA ARG A 86 -14.95 26.75 -3.88
C ARG A 86 -15.39 25.47 -3.19
N LYS A 87 -16.72 25.29 -2.98
CA LYS A 87 -17.33 24.06 -2.45
C LYS A 87 -16.61 22.89 -3.14
N LYS A 88 -15.84 22.10 -2.38
CA LYS A 88 -15.36 20.80 -2.85
C LYS A 88 -16.62 20.10 -3.36
N LYS A 89 -16.71 19.90 -4.68
CA LYS A 89 -17.89 19.25 -5.27
C LYS A 89 -17.99 17.88 -4.62
N ASP A 90 -18.97 17.66 -3.75
CA ASP A 90 -19.20 16.38 -3.10
C ASP A 90 -19.27 15.29 -4.17
N LYS A 91 -18.31 14.37 -4.09
CA LYS A 91 -18.18 13.22 -4.99
C LYS A 91 -18.82 12.00 -4.35
N LEU A 92 -19.05 10.97 -5.16
CA LEU A 92 -19.61 9.70 -4.72
C LEU A 92 -18.80 9.10 -3.55
N SER A 93 -19.48 8.73 -2.48
CA SER A 93 -18.90 8.00 -1.37
C SER A 93 -19.84 6.88 -0.90
N LEU A 94 -19.27 5.76 -0.46
CA LEU A 94 -19.95 4.59 0.09
C LEU A 94 -19.11 4.03 1.25
N TRP A 95 -19.70 3.88 2.43
CA TRP A 95 -19.02 3.39 3.64
C TRP A 95 -19.96 2.56 4.53
N ILE A 96 -19.40 1.83 5.49
CA ILE A 96 -20.17 1.09 6.51
C ILE A 96 -20.68 2.09 7.55
N ASN A 97 -21.96 1.98 7.93
CA ASN A 97 -22.58 2.88 8.90
C ASN A 97 -21.87 2.83 10.27
N GLU A 98 -21.73 3.99 10.92
CA GLU A 98 -21.00 4.14 12.19
C GLU A 98 -21.62 3.32 13.34
N GLN A 99 -22.95 3.17 13.39
CA GLN A 99 -23.61 2.36 14.42
C GLN A 99 -23.32 0.86 14.24
N GLN A 100 -23.18 0.40 13.00
CA GLN A 100 -22.83 -0.98 12.69
C GLN A 100 -21.39 -1.29 13.13
N LEU A 101 -20.48 -0.33 12.97
CA LEU A 101 -19.10 -0.44 13.44
C LEU A 101 -19.03 -0.46 14.97
N ASN A 102 -19.85 0.34 15.65
CA ASN A 102 -19.89 0.36 17.11
C ASN A 102 -20.47 -0.94 17.71
N MET A 103 -21.48 -1.55 17.06
CA MET A 103 -22.01 -2.86 17.48
C MET A 103 -20.98 -3.99 17.35
N LEU A 104 -20.12 -3.90 16.34
CA LEU A 104 -19.07 -4.89 16.07
C LEU A 104 -17.85 -4.65 16.96
N SER A 105 -17.31 -3.43 17.02
CA SER A 105 -16.03 -3.16 17.70
C SER A 105 -16.14 -2.92 19.22
N GLY A 106 -17.31 -2.60 19.80
CA GLY A 106 -17.45 -2.38 21.25
C GLY A 106 -16.74 -1.13 21.82
N PHE A 107 -15.71 -0.62 21.14
CA PHE A 107 -15.10 0.68 21.36
C PHE A 107 -15.13 1.45 20.03
N GLY A 108 -15.64 2.69 20.09
CA GLY A 108 -15.84 3.56 18.94
C GLY A 108 -14.55 3.72 18.15
N SER A 109 -14.47 3.02 17.02
CA SER A 109 -13.41 3.26 16.04
C SER A 109 -13.68 4.64 15.45
N HIS A 110 -12.81 5.62 15.72
CA HIS A 110 -12.92 7.00 15.23
C HIS A 110 -12.63 7.12 13.72
N GLY A 111 -13.27 6.29 12.88
CA GLY A 111 -13.06 6.27 11.43
C GLY A 111 -14.19 5.56 10.68
N ARG A 112 -14.56 6.12 9.52
CA ARG A 112 -15.49 5.49 8.57
C ARG A 112 -14.72 4.53 7.67
N ILE A 113 -15.26 3.33 7.45
CA ILE A 113 -14.68 2.35 6.52
C ILE A 113 -15.30 2.56 5.14
N TYR A 114 -14.56 3.20 4.24
CA TYR A 114 -15.01 3.50 2.89
C TYR A 114 -14.73 2.34 1.93
N ALA A 115 -15.76 1.96 1.18
CA ALA A 115 -15.60 1.15 -0.04
C ALA A 115 -15.33 2.04 -1.27
N ILE A 116 -15.98 3.20 -1.29
CA ILE A 116 -15.75 4.24 -2.31
C ILE A 116 -15.55 5.55 -1.57
N GLU A 117 -14.43 6.20 -1.83
CA GLU A 117 -14.13 7.51 -1.27
C GLU A 117 -13.85 8.49 -2.40
N ASN A 118 -14.52 9.64 -2.39
CA ASN A 118 -14.28 10.73 -3.35
C ASN A 118 -14.39 10.28 -4.84
N GLY A 119 -15.26 9.32 -5.12
CA GLY A 119 -15.50 8.76 -6.45
C GLY A 119 -14.44 7.79 -6.94
N GLN A 120 -13.58 7.28 -6.06
CA GLN A 120 -12.61 6.23 -6.34
C GLN A 120 -12.92 5.01 -5.48
N VAL A 121 -12.89 3.83 -6.09
CA VAL A 121 -12.96 2.56 -5.36
C VAL A 121 -11.63 2.39 -4.64
N VAL A 122 -11.67 2.25 -3.31
CA VAL A 122 -10.46 2.12 -2.49
C VAL A 122 -9.75 0.82 -2.87
N ASN A 123 -8.45 0.91 -3.24
CA ASN A 123 -7.67 -0.21 -3.78
C ASN A 123 -7.49 -1.37 -2.78
N ASP A 124 -7.58 -1.09 -1.48
CA ASP A 124 -7.54 -2.07 -0.41
C ASP A 124 -8.58 -3.20 -0.59
N LEU A 125 -9.73 -2.93 -1.21
CA LEU A 125 -10.71 -3.99 -1.50
C LEU A 125 -10.21 -5.06 -2.50
N ARG A 126 -9.10 -4.83 -3.23
CA ARG A 126 -8.55 -5.76 -4.25
C ARG A 126 -7.33 -6.55 -3.78
N GLU A 127 -6.59 -6.08 -2.76
CA GLU A 127 -5.35 -6.71 -2.30
C GLU A 127 -5.49 -7.52 -1.00
N ILE A 128 -6.67 -7.57 -0.39
CA ILE A 128 -6.78 -7.97 1.01
C ILE A 128 -7.04 -9.48 1.22
N ASN A 129 -5.98 -10.19 1.60
CA ASN A 129 -6.05 -11.50 2.27
C ASN A 129 -6.70 -11.43 3.67
N ILE A 130 -6.95 -10.23 4.23
CA ILE A 130 -7.46 -10.00 5.59
C ILE A 130 -8.97 -10.34 5.70
N TYR A 131 -9.78 -10.10 4.66
CA TYR A 131 -11.20 -10.49 4.61
C TYR A 131 -11.42 -11.96 4.25
N LYS A 132 -10.39 -12.67 3.77
CA LYS A 132 -10.48 -14.12 3.49
C LYS A 132 -10.74 -14.95 4.75
N PHE A 133 -10.43 -14.38 5.92
CA PHE A 133 -10.58 -15.00 7.24
C PHE A 133 -11.71 -14.37 8.08
N LEU A 134 -12.32 -13.26 7.65
CA LEU A 134 -13.41 -12.64 8.38
C LEU A 134 -14.73 -13.38 8.09
N ILE A 135 -15.26 -14.04 9.11
CA ILE A 135 -16.57 -14.69 9.09
C ILE A 135 -17.55 -13.75 9.80
N ILE A 136 -18.63 -13.40 9.13
CA ILE A 136 -19.72 -12.61 9.71
C ILE A 136 -20.40 -13.50 10.77
N PRO A 137 -20.51 -13.08 12.05
CA PRO A 137 -21.07 -13.91 13.11
C PRO A 137 -22.56 -14.24 12.92
N ALA A 138 -23.04 -15.30 13.57
CA ALA A 138 -24.44 -15.76 13.51
C ALA A 138 -25.46 -14.66 13.87
N GLU A 139 -25.11 -13.78 14.79
CA GLU A 139 -25.97 -12.72 15.36
C GLU A 139 -26.22 -11.56 14.39
N VAL A 140 -25.33 -11.37 13.42
CA VAL A 140 -25.42 -10.25 12.47
C VAL A 140 -26.36 -10.61 11.32
N ASN A 141 -27.61 -10.20 11.43
CA ASN A 141 -28.63 -10.48 10.41
C ASN A 141 -28.61 -9.51 9.22
N TYR A 142 -28.05 -8.32 9.40
CA TYR A 142 -27.93 -7.31 8.37
C TYR A 142 -26.73 -6.39 8.62
N VAL A 143 -26.28 -5.71 7.57
CA VAL A 143 -25.24 -4.67 7.63
C VAL A 143 -25.77 -3.40 6.99
N ASN A 144 -25.67 -2.30 7.72
CA ASN A 144 -26.02 -0.97 7.22
C ASN A 144 -24.84 -0.31 6.50
N PHE A 145 -25.12 0.19 5.30
CA PHE A 145 -24.20 0.98 4.48
C PHE A 145 -24.78 2.36 4.24
N THR A 146 -23.91 3.36 4.24
CA THR A 146 -24.27 4.75 3.92
C THR A 146 -23.62 5.14 2.61
N TRP A 147 -24.38 5.80 1.74
CA TRP A 147 -23.87 6.34 0.48
C TRP A 147 -24.41 7.72 0.16
N LYS A 148 -23.68 8.45 -0.68
CA LYS A 148 -24.15 9.70 -1.28
C LYS A 148 -23.48 9.96 -2.62
N SER A 149 -24.18 10.61 -3.53
CA SER A 149 -23.67 11.01 -4.83
C SER A 149 -23.23 12.48 -4.89
N GLY A 150 -23.65 13.28 -3.91
CA GLY A 150 -23.48 14.72 -3.90
C GLY A 150 -24.10 15.36 -5.14
N SER A 151 -23.37 16.30 -5.74
CA SER A 151 -23.83 17.07 -6.91
C SER A 151 -23.96 16.26 -8.22
N ARG A 152 -23.36 15.07 -8.32
CA ARG A 152 -23.32 14.28 -9.56
C ARG A 152 -24.33 13.14 -9.51
N LYS A 153 -24.92 12.80 -10.67
CA LYS A 153 -25.84 11.67 -10.79
C LYS A 153 -25.09 10.37 -11.10
N TYR A 154 -25.25 9.39 -10.21
CA TYR A 154 -24.75 8.03 -10.37
C TYR A 154 -25.91 7.04 -10.25
N PHE A 155 -25.77 5.92 -10.95
CA PHE A 155 -26.73 4.82 -10.96
C PHE A 155 -26.02 3.55 -10.53
N TYR A 156 -26.68 2.76 -9.70
CA TYR A 156 -26.15 1.52 -9.18
C TYR A 156 -26.91 0.34 -9.77
N HIS A 157 -26.25 -0.81 -9.82
CA HIS A 157 -26.83 -2.09 -10.19
C HIS A 157 -26.13 -3.19 -9.41
N PHE A 158 -26.89 -3.89 -8.56
CA PHE A 158 -26.47 -5.11 -7.90
C PHE A 158 -26.73 -6.28 -8.83
N ASP A 159 -25.68 -6.73 -9.51
CA ASP A 159 -25.77 -7.78 -10.52
C ASP A 159 -25.46 -9.18 -9.99
N ARG A 160 -25.02 -9.28 -8.72
CA ARG A 160 -24.87 -10.55 -7.99
C ARG A 160 -25.29 -10.37 -6.53
N LEU A 161 -26.26 -11.16 -6.10
CA LEU A 161 -26.69 -11.33 -4.71
C LEU A 161 -27.02 -12.80 -4.51
N HIS A 162 -25.99 -13.62 -4.32
CA HIS A 162 -26.16 -15.08 -4.35
C HIS A 162 -25.37 -15.76 -3.24
N SER A 163 -26.04 -16.65 -2.53
CA SER A 163 -25.42 -17.63 -1.62
C SER A 163 -24.91 -18.82 -2.42
N LEU A 164 -23.76 -19.39 -2.05
CA LEU A 164 -23.29 -20.66 -2.60
C LEU A 164 -23.83 -21.86 -1.80
N ASP A 165 -24.31 -21.62 -0.59
CA ASP A 165 -24.76 -22.62 0.37
C ASP A 165 -26.22 -22.35 0.79
N HIS A 166 -27.18 -22.45 -0.14
CA HIS A 166 -28.61 -22.13 0.11
C HIS A 166 -29.24 -22.87 1.28
N HIS A 167 -28.72 -24.05 1.60
CA HIS A 167 -29.16 -24.88 2.71
C HIS A 167 -28.77 -24.29 4.08
N ILE A 168 -27.73 -23.46 4.16
CA ILE A 168 -27.28 -22.76 5.37
C ILE A 168 -27.70 -21.29 5.36
N LEU A 169 -27.58 -20.61 4.21
CA LEU A 169 -27.84 -19.19 4.06
C LEU A 169 -28.65 -18.96 2.78
N ARG A 170 -29.82 -18.32 2.88
CA ARG A 170 -30.61 -17.91 1.71
C ARG A 170 -29.97 -16.70 1.04
N ASP A 171 -30.33 -16.46 -0.22
CA ASP A 171 -29.76 -15.33 -0.98
C ASP A 171 -29.94 -13.99 -0.24
N PRO A 172 -28.88 -13.14 -0.21
CA PRO A 172 -28.95 -11.84 0.44
C PRO A 172 -30.04 -10.95 -0.15
N LYS A 173 -30.69 -10.16 0.71
CA LYS A 173 -31.75 -9.22 0.29
C LYS A 173 -31.35 -7.78 0.58
N LEU A 174 -31.74 -6.87 -0.29
CA LEU A 174 -31.50 -5.44 -0.11
C LEU A 174 -32.72 -4.75 0.49
N SER A 175 -32.51 -3.70 1.28
CA SER A 175 -33.58 -2.78 1.70
C SER A 175 -34.01 -1.80 0.61
N ILE A 176 -33.39 -1.88 -0.57
CA ILE A 176 -33.58 -1.05 -1.76
C ILE A 176 -33.69 -1.95 -2.99
N ASP A 177 -34.17 -1.42 -4.11
CA ASP A 177 -34.19 -2.16 -5.37
C ASP A 177 -32.78 -2.55 -5.83
N GLU A 178 -32.64 -3.59 -6.68
CA GLU A 178 -31.35 -4.03 -7.19
C GLU A 178 -30.70 -3.01 -8.14
N LYS A 179 -31.49 -2.15 -8.77
CA LYS A 179 -31.03 -1.09 -9.67
C LYS A 179 -31.72 0.21 -9.34
N GLY A 180 -30.97 1.31 -9.39
CA GLY A 180 -31.55 2.60 -9.10
C GLY A 180 -30.57 3.76 -9.17
N ARG A 181 -31.01 4.91 -8.70
CA ARG A 181 -30.19 6.12 -8.62
C ARG A 181 -29.63 6.29 -7.21
N ILE A 182 -28.34 6.60 -7.10
CA ILE A 182 -27.71 6.91 -5.82
C ILE A 182 -28.22 8.29 -5.34
N PRO A 183 -28.65 8.42 -4.08
CA PRO A 183 -29.20 9.67 -3.54
C PRO A 183 -28.14 10.77 -3.47
N ALA A 184 -28.58 12.03 -3.62
CA ALA A 184 -27.70 13.19 -3.55
C ALA A 184 -27.13 13.39 -2.14
N GLU A 185 -28.01 13.28 -1.14
CA GLU A 185 -27.67 13.33 0.28
C GLU A 185 -27.37 11.94 0.83
N GLU A 186 -26.83 11.90 2.05
CA GLU A 186 -26.52 10.67 2.77
C GLU A 186 -27.79 9.88 3.05
N LYS A 187 -27.79 8.62 2.62
CA LYS A 187 -28.88 7.68 2.89
C LYS A 187 -28.30 6.31 3.21
N ASP A 188 -28.95 5.64 4.14
CA ASP A 188 -28.63 4.27 4.49
C ASP A 188 -29.40 3.27 3.63
N PHE A 189 -28.77 2.13 3.40
CA PHE A 189 -29.42 0.91 2.95
C PHE A 189 -28.82 -0.28 3.68
N SER A 190 -29.60 -1.35 3.80
CA SER A 190 -29.22 -2.56 4.51
C SER A 190 -29.09 -3.73 3.55
N ILE A 191 -28.10 -4.58 3.79
CA ILE A 191 -27.99 -5.90 3.16
C ILE A 191 -28.32 -6.94 4.23
N PHE A 192 -29.43 -7.64 4.05
CA PHE A 192 -29.90 -8.72 4.90
C PHE A 192 -29.27 -10.05 4.48
N MET A 193 -28.83 -10.84 5.45
CA MET A 193 -28.19 -12.15 5.25
C MET A 193 -28.98 -13.23 6.01
N PRO A 194 -30.12 -13.67 5.45
CA PRO A 194 -31.04 -14.55 6.16
C PRO A 194 -30.54 -16.00 6.21
N CYS A 195 -30.18 -16.47 7.41
CA CYS A 195 -29.90 -17.88 7.65
C CYS A 195 -31.11 -18.76 7.32
N ALA A 196 -30.85 -19.97 6.84
CA ALA A 196 -31.84 -21.03 6.71
C ALA A 196 -32.14 -21.57 8.12
N HIS A 197 -33.42 -21.70 8.45
CA HIS A 197 -33.84 -21.94 9.84
C HIS A 197 -33.36 -23.26 10.43
N ASN A 198 -32.91 -24.23 9.63
CA ASN A 198 -32.67 -25.61 10.09
C ASN A 198 -31.20 -26.06 9.99
N SER A 199 -30.27 -25.17 9.68
CA SER A 199 -28.88 -25.57 9.43
C SER A 199 -27.90 -24.61 10.09
N SER A 200 -26.95 -25.21 10.81
CA SER A 200 -25.80 -24.53 11.37
C SER A 200 -24.59 -24.77 10.46
N GLY A 201 -23.76 -23.77 10.26
CA GLY A 201 -22.57 -23.87 9.43
C GLY A 201 -22.08 -22.51 8.95
N THR A 202 -20.95 -22.50 8.24
CA THR A 202 -20.46 -21.31 7.57
C THR A 202 -20.82 -21.36 6.09
N ALA A 203 -21.61 -20.40 5.63
CA ALA A 203 -22.01 -20.25 4.24
C ALA A 203 -21.18 -19.17 3.53
N MET A 204 -20.91 -19.38 2.26
CA MET A 204 -20.29 -18.38 1.39
C MET A 204 -21.35 -17.67 0.56
N PHE A 205 -21.21 -16.35 0.37
CA PHE A 205 -22.07 -15.58 -0.52
C PHE A 205 -21.28 -14.49 -1.25
N THR A 206 -21.77 -14.10 -2.41
CA THR A 206 -21.13 -13.11 -3.29
C THR A 206 -22.04 -11.92 -3.52
N ILE A 207 -21.47 -10.72 -3.42
CA ILE A 207 -22.11 -9.45 -3.78
C ILE A 207 -21.37 -8.81 -4.95
N GLY A 208 -22.12 -8.40 -5.96
CA GLY A 208 -21.66 -7.64 -7.12
C GLY A 208 -22.31 -6.27 -7.16
N LEU A 209 -21.51 -5.21 -7.21
CA LEU A 209 -22.01 -3.83 -7.32
C LEU A 209 -21.36 -3.11 -8.50
N SER A 210 -22.15 -2.80 -9.52
CA SER A 210 -21.77 -1.93 -10.63
C SER A 210 -22.29 -0.52 -10.39
N ILE A 211 -21.45 0.49 -10.65
CA ILE A 211 -21.86 1.89 -10.57
C ILE A 211 -21.51 2.59 -11.88
N GLN A 212 -22.47 3.34 -12.42
CA GLN A 212 -22.33 4.05 -13.68
C GLN A 212 -22.71 5.51 -13.51
N ASN A 213 -22.17 6.38 -14.35
CA ASN A 213 -22.57 7.78 -14.40
C ASN A 213 -23.84 7.98 -15.27
N ARG A 214 -24.36 9.21 -15.33
CA ARG A 214 -25.50 9.57 -16.21
C ARG A 214 -25.31 9.21 -17.69
N ARG A 215 -24.06 9.08 -18.16
CA ARG A 215 -23.74 8.73 -19.55
C ARG A 215 -23.61 7.21 -19.77
N GLY A 216 -23.93 6.39 -18.77
CA GLY A 216 -23.76 4.93 -18.82
C GLY A 216 -22.30 4.45 -18.74
N LYS A 217 -21.34 5.35 -18.47
CA LYS A 217 -19.93 4.95 -18.32
C LYS A 217 -19.72 4.37 -16.91
N PRO A 218 -19.13 3.16 -16.78
CA PRO A 218 -18.84 2.56 -15.49
C PRO A 218 -17.80 3.37 -14.72
N LEU A 219 -17.95 3.41 -13.39
CA LEU A 219 -16.99 3.98 -12.48
C LEU A 219 -15.73 3.10 -12.46
N PRO A 220 -14.51 3.65 -12.58
CA PRO A 220 -13.28 2.86 -12.51
C PRO A 220 -13.22 2.02 -11.23
N GLY A 221 -12.95 0.72 -11.38
CA GLY A 221 -12.95 -0.24 -10.26
C GLY A 221 -14.29 -0.93 -10.01
N THR A 222 -15.33 -0.65 -10.80
CA THR A 222 -16.60 -1.39 -10.79
C THR A 222 -16.70 -2.32 -12.02
N PRO A 223 -17.40 -3.46 -11.94
CA PRO A 223 -18.16 -3.96 -10.79
C PRO A 223 -17.26 -4.40 -9.64
N ILE A 224 -17.60 -3.95 -8.43
CA ILE A 224 -16.98 -4.41 -7.19
C ILE A 224 -17.51 -5.82 -6.92
N ARG A 225 -16.61 -6.79 -6.75
CA ARG A 225 -16.95 -8.19 -6.48
C ARG A 225 -16.42 -8.56 -5.10
N LEU A 226 -17.32 -8.88 -4.19
CA LEU A 226 -16.98 -9.23 -2.81
C LEU A 226 -17.49 -10.62 -2.52
N ASN A 227 -16.63 -11.45 -1.94
CA ASN A 227 -16.97 -12.77 -1.45
C ASN A 227 -16.90 -12.73 0.07
N PHE A 228 -17.98 -13.12 0.72
CA PHE A 228 -18.13 -13.09 2.16
C PHE A 228 -18.40 -14.49 2.70
N LYS A 229 -18.07 -14.69 3.97
CA LYS A 229 -18.45 -15.86 4.75
C LYS A 229 -19.37 -15.42 5.87
N LYS A 230 -20.45 -16.16 6.09
CA LYS A 230 -21.43 -15.93 7.15
C LYS A 230 -21.58 -17.22 7.94
N GLU A 231 -21.37 -17.14 9.24
CA GLU A 231 -21.79 -18.20 10.14
C GLU A 231 -23.30 -18.11 10.33
N CYS A 232 -23.99 -19.23 10.20
CA CYS A 232 -25.37 -19.40 10.62
C CYS A 232 -25.38 -20.44 11.73
N ALA A 233 -26.02 -20.12 12.84
CA ALA A 233 -26.20 -21.06 13.94
C ALA A 233 -27.69 -21.17 14.20
N HIS A 234 -28.26 -22.36 13.98
CA HIS A 234 -29.56 -22.68 14.53
C HIS A 234 -29.41 -22.82 16.05
N ARG A 235 -29.61 -21.72 16.75
CA ARG A 235 -29.72 -21.70 18.20
C ARG A 235 -31.19 -21.90 18.51
N GLY A 236 -31.58 -23.16 18.67
CA GLY A 236 -32.90 -23.49 19.17
C GLY A 236 -33.14 -22.87 20.55
N PRO A 237 -34.40 -22.82 21.02
CA PRO A 237 -34.70 -22.44 22.39
C PRO A 237 -33.92 -23.35 23.35
N ASP A 238 -33.04 -22.79 24.18
CA ASP A 238 -32.33 -23.53 25.22
C ASP A 238 -33.10 -23.37 26.55
N PRO A 239 -33.71 -24.43 27.11
CA PRO A 239 -34.40 -24.36 28.39
C PRO A 239 -33.52 -23.79 29.52
N GLU A 240 -32.20 -24.00 29.45
CA GLU A 240 -31.21 -23.55 30.42
C GLU A 240 -30.55 -22.21 30.03
N CYS A 241 -31.10 -21.49 29.05
CA CYS A 241 -30.61 -20.20 28.57
C CYS A 241 -30.39 -19.19 29.71
N ASN A 242 -31.27 -19.15 30.71
CA ASN A 242 -31.14 -18.27 31.87
C ASN A 242 -29.89 -18.54 32.73
N LEU A 243 -29.35 -19.76 32.68
CA LEU A 243 -28.16 -20.17 33.44
C LEU A 243 -26.88 -20.08 32.59
N LYS A 244 -27.00 -20.36 31.29
CA LYS A 244 -25.83 -20.45 30.39
C LYS A 244 -25.47 -19.15 29.70
N CYS A 245 -26.42 -18.25 29.44
CA CYS A 245 -26.06 -16.92 28.93
C CYS A 245 -25.09 -16.28 29.92
N GLY A 246 -23.83 -16.08 29.51
CA GLY A 246 -22.83 -15.46 30.36
C GLY A 246 -23.19 -14.00 30.66
N ASP A 247 -22.40 -13.34 31.52
CA ASP A 247 -22.62 -11.97 31.97
C ASP A 247 -22.72 -10.92 30.84
N ASN A 248 -22.31 -11.29 29.64
CA ASN A 248 -22.32 -10.46 28.44
C ASN A 248 -23.58 -10.63 27.57
N GLY A 249 -24.66 -11.21 28.11
CA GLY A 249 -25.94 -11.30 27.42
C GLY A 249 -27.12 -11.44 28.37
N PHE A 250 -28.32 -11.51 27.81
CA PHE A 250 -29.53 -11.84 28.55
C PHE A 250 -30.40 -12.82 27.76
N CYS A 251 -31.15 -13.66 28.46
CA CYS A 251 -32.04 -14.61 27.82
C CYS A 251 -33.38 -13.95 27.46
N ASN A 252 -33.83 -14.09 26.20
CA ASN A 252 -35.14 -13.57 25.78
C ASN A 252 -36.27 -14.60 25.99
N HIS A 253 -37.52 -14.18 25.73
CA HIS A 253 -38.71 -15.03 25.87
C HIS A 253 -38.65 -16.32 25.03
N ASN A 254 -37.95 -16.28 23.89
CA ASN A 254 -37.76 -17.43 23.01
C ASN A 254 -36.62 -18.34 23.44
N LYS A 255 -36.08 -18.17 24.67
CA LYS A 255 -34.98 -18.96 25.22
C LYS A 255 -33.69 -18.89 24.40
N ILE A 256 -33.41 -17.71 23.85
CA ILE A 256 -32.20 -17.43 23.07
C ILE A 256 -31.43 -16.29 23.75
N CYS A 257 -30.11 -16.45 23.90
CA CYS A 257 -29.25 -15.40 24.42
C CYS A 257 -29.16 -14.23 23.44
N GLN A 258 -29.43 -13.03 23.94
CA GLN A 258 -29.19 -11.77 23.27
C GLN A 258 -27.90 -11.15 23.84
N CYS A 259 -26.86 -11.11 23.02
CA CYS A 259 -25.55 -10.63 23.44
C CYS A 259 -25.46 -9.11 23.46
N LYS A 260 -24.71 -8.59 24.42
CA LYS A 260 -24.29 -7.19 24.47
C LYS A 260 -23.36 -6.89 23.29
N ALA A 261 -23.23 -5.61 22.93
CA ALA A 261 -22.38 -5.18 21.82
C ALA A 261 -20.93 -5.67 21.99
N GLY A 262 -20.31 -6.12 20.89
CA GLY A 262 -18.97 -6.69 20.90
C GLY A 262 -18.84 -8.12 21.45
N TYR A 263 -19.94 -8.82 21.77
CA TYR A 263 -19.94 -10.23 22.16
C TYR A 263 -20.81 -11.08 21.24
N THR A 264 -20.39 -12.34 21.07
CA THR A 264 -20.98 -13.33 20.14
C THR A 264 -20.93 -14.73 20.75
N GLY A 265 -21.50 -15.70 20.04
CA GLY A 265 -21.62 -17.10 20.46
C GLY A 265 -22.96 -17.41 21.11
N GLN A 266 -23.31 -18.70 21.19
CA GLN A 266 -24.62 -19.16 21.70
C GLN A 266 -24.97 -18.63 23.08
N TYR A 267 -23.94 -18.41 23.89
CA TYR A 267 -24.05 -17.98 25.27
C TYR A 267 -23.33 -16.64 25.54
N CYS A 268 -23.00 -15.88 24.49
CA CYS A 268 -22.33 -14.58 24.60
C CYS A 268 -20.96 -14.61 25.30
N GLN A 269 -20.22 -15.71 25.16
CA GLN A 269 -18.93 -15.91 25.82
C GLN A 269 -17.75 -15.45 24.95
N THR A 270 -17.95 -15.29 23.64
CA THR A 270 -16.88 -14.96 22.70
C THR A 270 -16.87 -13.46 22.42
N ALA A 271 -15.81 -12.77 22.84
CA ALA A 271 -15.60 -11.37 22.46
C ALA A 271 -15.29 -11.25 20.97
N PHE A 272 -15.79 -10.20 20.34
CA PHE A 272 -15.52 -9.85 18.95
C PHE A 272 -14.52 -8.70 18.91
N CYS A 273 -13.42 -8.91 18.18
CA CYS A 273 -12.40 -7.88 17.98
C CYS A 273 -12.41 -7.45 16.53
N PHE A 274 -12.63 -6.15 16.31
CA PHE A 274 -12.48 -5.56 14.99
C PHE A 274 -11.71 -4.24 15.06
N PRO A 275 -10.57 -4.12 14.35
CA PRO A 275 -9.96 -5.16 13.51
C PRO A 275 -9.51 -6.41 14.28
N GLN A 276 -9.46 -7.56 13.60
CA GLN A 276 -9.12 -8.85 14.21
C GLN A 276 -7.70 -8.84 14.78
N CYS A 277 -7.49 -9.57 15.88
CA CYS A 277 -6.15 -9.75 16.44
C CYS A 277 -5.27 -10.51 15.44
N LEU A 278 -4.08 -9.98 15.18
CA LEU A 278 -3.12 -10.55 14.25
C LEU A 278 -2.15 -11.48 14.98
N ASN A 279 -1.36 -12.22 14.20
CA ASN A 279 -0.22 -13.01 14.70
C ASN A 279 -0.55 -14.01 15.82
N GLY A 280 -1.79 -14.51 15.87
CA GLY A 280 -2.25 -15.46 16.90
C GLY A 280 -2.69 -14.81 18.21
N GLY A 281 -2.91 -13.49 18.23
CA GLY A 281 -3.52 -12.79 19.37
C GLY A 281 -4.92 -13.32 19.69
N ASN A 282 -5.26 -13.36 20.98
CA ASN A 282 -6.57 -13.78 21.46
C ASN A 282 -7.44 -12.58 21.81
N CYS A 283 -8.72 -12.62 21.41
CA CYS A 283 -9.68 -11.57 21.74
C CYS A 283 -10.29 -11.83 23.12
N THR A 284 -9.90 -11.05 24.13
CA THR A 284 -10.32 -11.26 25.53
C THR A 284 -11.49 -10.38 25.94
N ALA A 285 -11.63 -9.22 25.29
CA ALA A 285 -12.77 -8.32 25.43
C ALA A 285 -13.01 -7.61 24.09
N PRO A 286 -14.16 -6.93 23.89
CA PRO A 286 -14.45 -6.24 22.63
C PRO A 286 -13.31 -5.31 22.21
N SER A 287 -12.73 -5.56 21.04
CA SER A 287 -11.54 -4.87 20.50
C SER A 287 -10.30 -4.85 21.39
N VAL A 288 -10.20 -5.77 22.35
CA VAL A 288 -9.01 -5.94 23.20
C VAL A 288 -8.32 -7.25 22.84
N CYS A 289 -7.12 -7.13 22.28
CA CYS A 289 -6.27 -8.26 21.92
C CYS A 289 -5.21 -8.50 22.99
N THR A 290 -5.09 -9.75 23.43
CA THR A 290 -3.96 -10.23 24.21
C THR A 290 -2.95 -10.87 23.26
N CYS A 291 -1.75 -10.30 23.20
CA CYS A 291 -0.73 -10.69 22.24
C CYS A 291 0.14 -11.84 22.75
N PRO A 292 0.49 -12.80 21.87
CA PRO A 292 1.44 -13.83 22.21
C PRO A 292 2.84 -13.23 22.37
N GLU A 293 3.72 -13.98 23.04
CA GLU A 293 5.09 -13.56 23.29
C GLU A 293 5.82 -13.17 22.00
N GLY A 294 6.50 -12.03 22.01
CA GLY A 294 7.21 -11.50 20.83
C GLY A 294 6.34 -10.63 19.91
N TYR A 295 5.12 -10.31 20.29
CA TYR A 295 4.25 -9.36 19.60
C TYR A 295 3.70 -8.28 20.54
N GLN A 296 3.34 -7.15 19.95
CA GLN A 296 2.83 -5.96 20.63
C GLN A 296 1.91 -5.16 19.72
N GLY A 297 1.28 -4.12 20.27
CA GLY A 297 0.33 -3.28 19.57
C GLY A 297 -1.11 -3.62 19.93
N THR A 298 -2.04 -2.77 19.50
CA THR A 298 -3.47 -2.91 19.84
C THR A 298 -4.12 -4.15 19.21
N GLN A 299 -3.55 -4.62 18.10
CA GLN A 299 -4.00 -5.77 17.32
C GLN A 299 -2.90 -6.82 17.19
N CYS A 300 -1.85 -6.75 18.01
CA CYS A 300 -0.68 -7.64 17.93
C CYS A 300 0.06 -7.55 16.58
N GLU A 301 0.00 -6.40 15.93
CA GLU A 301 0.57 -6.10 14.61
C GLU A 301 2.08 -5.87 14.65
N GLY A 302 2.62 -5.43 15.79
CA GLY A 302 4.03 -5.13 15.96
C GLY A 302 4.80 -6.33 16.50
N GLY A 303 6.04 -6.52 16.05
CA GLY A 303 6.96 -7.47 16.68
C GLY A 303 7.69 -6.86 17.88
N ILE A 304 8.13 -7.70 18.79
CA ILE A 304 9.13 -7.39 19.82
C ILE A 304 10.41 -8.15 19.46
N CYS A 305 11.52 -7.42 19.32
CA CYS A 305 12.83 -7.99 19.03
C CYS A 305 13.74 -7.71 20.22
N SER A 306 14.44 -8.73 20.70
CA SER A 306 15.40 -8.61 21.80
C SER A 306 16.56 -7.71 21.40
N GLU A 307 17.05 -7.88 20.17
CA GLU A 307 18.00 -6.99 19.52
C GLU A 307 17.29 -5.99 18.60
N LYS A 308 17.75 -4.74 18.59
CA LYS A 308 17.13 -3.70 17.77
C LYS A 308 17.48 -3.90 16.30
N CYS A 309 16.47 -3.80 15.44
CA CYS A 309 16.68 -3.71 13.99
C CYS A 309 17.48 -2.44 13.64
N LEU A 310 18.59 -2.62 12.93
CA LEU A 310 19.50 -1.55 12.51
C LEU A 310 19.05 -0.91 11.19
N ASN A 311 19.69 0.20 10.82
CA ASN A 311 19.53 0.86 9.51
C ASN A 311 18.08 1.16 9.10
N GLY A 312 17.23 1.51 10.07
CA GLY A 312 15.82 1.81 9.84
C GLY A 312 14.96 0.56 9.55
N GLY A 313 15.42 -0.62 9.95
CA GLY A 313 14.59 -1.82 9.99
C GLY A 313 13.49 -1.73 11.05
N LYS A 314 12.37 -2.40 10.83
CA LYS A 314 11.24 -2.48 11.78
C LYS A 314 11.09 -3.90 12.30
N CYS A 315 10.89 -4.06 13.60
CA CYS A 315 10.57 -5.37 14.15
C CYS A 315 9.11 -5.74 13.81
N ILE A 316 8.93 -6.84 13.09
CA ILE A 316 7.61 -7.27 12.60
C ILE A 316 7.11 -8.55 13.27
N GLN A 317 8.00 -9.29 13.93
CA GLN A 317 7.72 -10.52 14.68
C GLN A 317 8.86 -10.75 15.68
N LYS A 318 8.68 -11.68 16.64
CA LYS A 318 9.73 -12.12 17.57
C LYS A 318 11.08 -12.29 16.86
N ASP A 319 12.04 -11.45 17.23
CA ASP A 319 13.42 -11.42 16.72
C ASP A 319 13.53 -11.41 15.18
N LYS A 320 12.55 -10.81 14.49
CA LYS A 320 12.51 -10.73 13.03
C LYS A 320 12.33 -9.30 12.55
N CYS A 321 13.35 -8.80 11.86
CA CYS A 321 13.38 -7.47 11.30
C CYS A 321 12.91 -7.45 9.83
N GLN A 322 12.02 -6.51 9.52
CA GLN A 322 11.76 -6.07 8.16
C GLN A 322 12.75 -4.96 7.80
N CYS A 323 13.67 -5.27 6.88
CA CYS A 323 14.70 -4.33 6.46
C CYS A 323 14.20 -3.31 5.44
N SER A 324 14.69 -2.08 5.58
CA SER A 324 14.54 -1.05 4.57
C SER A 324 15.23 -1.46 3.27
N LYS A 325 14.77 -0.91 2.13
CA LYS A 325 15.31 -1.26 0.80
C LYS A 325 16.82 -1.08 0.78
N GLY A 326 17.54 -2.09 0.26
CA GLY A 326 19.01 -2.06 0.22
C GLY A 326 19.71 -2.49 1.51
N TYR A 327 18.98 -2.94 2.52
CA TYR A 327 19.53 -3.60 3.71
C TYR A 327 19.01 -5.03 3.84
N TYR A 328 19.79 -5.90 4.46
CA TYR A 328 19.48 -7.31 4.69
C TYR A 328 20.28 -7.85 5.88
N GLY A 329 20.02 -9.09 6.28
CA GLY A 329 20.54 -9.68 7.51
C GLY A 329 19.42 -9.90 8.53
N LEU A 330 19.76 -10.50 9.67
CA LEU A 330 18.77 -10.81 10.72
C LEU A 330 18.28 -9.52 11.40
N HIS A 331 19.20 -8.56 11.57
CA HIS A 331 18.98 -7.27 12.20
C HIS A 331 19.17 -6.11 11.22
N CYS A 332 19.13 -6.38 9.92
CA CYS A 332 19.36 -5.39 8.85
C CYS A 332 20.76 -4.75 8.90
N GLU A 333 21.75 -5.51 9.36
CA GLU A 333 23.14 -5.12 9.57
C GLU A 333 23.94 -4.98 8.27
N PHE A 334 23.53 -5.69 7.21
CA PHE A 334 24.22 -5.66 5.92
C PHE A 334 23.51 -4.74 4.93
N SER A 335 24.28 -4.09 4.07
CA SER A 335 23.74 -3.28 2.97
C SER A 335 24.10 -3.89 1.62
N LYS A 336 23.14 -3.84 0.68
CA LYS A 336 23.27 -4.28 -0.69
C LYS A 336 22.83 -3.16 -1.61
N CYS A 337 23.72 -2.78 -2.52
CA CYS A 337 23.43 -1.81 -3.54
C CYS A 337 22.76 -2.54 -4.72
N VAL A 338 21.64 -2.02 -5.20
CA VAL A 338 20.96 -2.48 -6.43
C VAL A 338 21.88 -2.24 -7.64
N ILE A 339 22.55 -1.09 -7.65
CA ILE A 339 23.63 -0.81 -8.60
C ILE A 339 24.96 -1.13 -7.89
N PRO A 340 25.67 -2.19 -8.30
CA PRO A 340 26.88 -2.60 -7.60
C PRO A 340 27.96 -1.51 -7.66
N CYS A 341 28.67 -1.34 -6.55
CA CYS A 341 29.84 -0.48 -6.49
C CYS A 341 30.93 -1.00 -7.43
N LYS A 342 31.54 -0.12 -8.21
CA LYS A 342 32.65 -0.47 -9.10
C LYS A 342 33.99 -0.34 -8.36
N ASN A 343 35.04 -0.84 -8.99
CA ASN A 343 36.43 -0.59 -8.60
C ASN A 343 36.75 -0.88 -7.11
N GLY A 344 36.16 -1.94 -6.55
CA GLY A 344 36.38 -2.34 -5.15
C GLY A 344 35.65 -1.51 -4.10
N GLY A 345 34.69 -0.66 -4.48
CA GLY A 345 33.85 0.06 -3.53
C GLY A 345 32.95 -0.86 -2.69
N ARG A 346 32.69 -0.48 -1.44
CA ARG A 346 31.79 -1.23 -0.53
C ARG A 346 30.47 -0.49 -0.37
N CYS A 347 29.36 -1.21 -0.47
CA CYS A 347 28.05 -0.63 -0.21
C CYS A 347 27.91 -0.25 1.28
N ILE A 348 27.39 0.95 1.55
CA ILE A 348 27.14 1.44 2.91
C ILE A 348 25.71 1.98 3.10
N GLY A 349 24.85 1.86 2.08
CA GLY A 349 23.45 2.27 2.16
C GLY A 349 22.68 2.05 0.86
N THR A 350 21.56 2.76 0.69
CA THR A 350 20.69 2.67 -0.50
C THR A 350 21.40 3.17 -1.76
N ASN A 351 22.12 2.29 -2.46
CA ASN A 351 22.89 2.61 -3.67
C ASN A 351 24.02 3.64 -3.42
N ILE A 352 24.55 3.71 -2.20
CA ILE A 352 25.68 4.58 -1.85
C ILE A 352 26.91 3.70 -1.58
N CYS A 353 27.99 4.00 -2.31
CA CYS A 353 29.25 3.28 -2.21
C CYS A 353 30.30 4.07 -1.44
N ARG A 354 30.98 3.40 -0.51
CA ARG A 354 32.23 3.87 0.06
C ARG A 354 33.36 3.54 -0.91
N CYS A 355 33.97 4.57 -1.47
CA CYS A 355 35.00 4.42 -2.49
C CYS A 355 36.41 4.31 -1.91
N PRO A 356 37.28 3.48 -2.51
CA PRO A 356 38.71 3.48 -2.22
C PRO A 356 39.37 4.83 -2.53
N SER A 357 40.51 5.09 -1.89
CA SER A 357 41.28 6.33 -2.08
C SER A 357 41.57 6.59 -3.56
N GLY A 358 41.20 7.77 -4.05
CA GLY A 358 41.40 8.16 -5.45
C GLY A 358 40.20 7.90 -6.36
N LEU A 359 39.11 7.32 -5.86
CA LEU A 359 37.85 7.15 -6.59
C LEU A 359 36.75 8.02 -5.97
N LEU A 360 35.84 8.51 -6.81
CA LEU A 360 34.73 9.40 -6.52
C LEU A 360 33.47 8.92 -7.27
N GLY A 361 32.34 9.57 -7.00
CA GLY A 361 31.04 9.18 -7.56
C GLY A 361 30.25 8.29 -6.62
N ASN A 362 28.96 8.10 -6.91
CA ASN A 362 28.05 7.35 -6.04
C ASN A 362 28.29 5.83 -6.11
N HIS A 363 28.95 5.37 -7.17
CA HIS A 363 29.30 3.98 -7.45
C HIS A 363 30.80 3.77 -7.70
N CYS A 364 31.65 4.72 -7.31
CA CYS A 364 33.10 4.69 -7.49
C CYS A 364 33.54 4.60 -8.95
N GLU A 365 32.73 5.20 -9.83
CA GLU A 365 32.90 5.24 -11.28
C GLU A 365 33.84 6.36 -11.75
N ILE A 366 34.13 7.34 -10.88
CA ILE A 366 34.95 8.49 -11.23
C ILE A 366 36.35 8.30 -10.64
N GLU A 367 37.35 8.10 -11.49
CA GLU A 367 38.74 8.21 -11.07
C GLU A 367 39.08 9.68 -10.81
N ARG A 368 39.70 9.98 -9.66
CA ARG A 368 40.39 11.26 -9.47
C ARG A 368 41.48 11.33 -10.51
N ARG A 369 41.22 12.05 -11.60
CA ARG A 369 42.29 12.55 -12.48
C ARG A 369 43.31 13.18 -11.57
N GLN A 370 44.52 12.62 -11.55
CA GLN A 370 45.62 13.21 -10.81
C GLN A 370 45.68 14.68 -11.21
N ARG A 371 45.39 15.55 -10.24
CA ARG A 371 45.54 16.99 -10.38
C ARG A 371 46.95 17.18 -10.94
N SER A 372 47.06 17.81 -12.12
CA SER A 372 48.31 18.02 -12.84
C SER A 372 49.47 18.16 -11.86
N THR A 373 50.55 17.40 -12.04
CA THR A 373 51.74 17.41 -11.16
C THR A 373 52.31 18.82 -10.91
N CYS A 374 51.99 19.77 -11.79
CA CYS A 374 52.22 21.20 -11.60
C CYS A 374 51.27 21.81 -10.54
N ARG A 375 51.87 22.38 -9.47
CA ARG A 375 51.15 23.15 -8.42
C ARG A 375 50.30 24.30 -8.98
N ARG A 376 50.66 24.87 -10.13
CA ARG A 376 49.94 25.94 -10.83
C ARG A 376 49.66 25.52 -12.28
N PRO A 377 48.50 25.88 -12.86
CA PRO A 377 48.16 25.54 -14.23
C PRO A 377 49.07 26.29 -15.23
N CYS A 378 49.49 25.59 -16.29
CA CYS A 378 50.16 26.19 -17.44
C CYS A 378 49.11 26.93 -18.29
N LYS A 379 49.21 28.25 -18.46
CA LYS A 379 48.15 29.03 -19.14
C LYS A 379 48.05 28.72 -20.64
N HIS A 380 49.18 28.70 -21.33
CA HIS A 380 49.29 28.37 -22.76
C HIS A 380 50.34 27.28 -22.95
N GLY A 381 50.04 26.09 -22.43
CA GLY A 381 50.94 24.94 -22.52
C GLY A 381 50.45 23.72 -21.76
N VAL A 382 51.20 22.62 -21.86
CA VAL A 382 50.88 21.34 -21.22
C VAL A 382 51.82 21.09 -20.04
N CYS A 383 51.28 20.67 -18.90
CA CYS A 383 52.07 20.28 -17.73
C CYS A 383 52.74 18.92 -17.99
N MET A 384 54.06 18.88 -17.91
CA MET A 384 54.85 17.68 -18.11
C MET A 384 55.04 16.92 -16.78
N PRO A 385 55.34 15.61 -16.80
CA PRO A 385 55.48 14.79 -15.59
C PRO A 385 56.52 15.33 -14.58
N ASN A 386 57.55 16.02 -15.06
CA ASN A 386 58.61 16.67 -14.26
C ASN A 386 58.17 17.99 -13.59
N LYS A 387 56.87 18.31 -13.54
CA LYS A 387 56.30 19.54 -12.96
C LYS A 387 56.68 20.82 -13.71
N THR A 388 57.16 20.74 -14.95
CA THR A 388 57.42 21.93 -15.78
C THR A 388 56.35 22.09 -16.86
N CYS A 389 56.12 23.33 -17.30
CA CYS A 389 55.19 23.63 -18.38
C CYS A 389 55.93 23.60 -19.73
N LYS A 390 55.44 22.80 -20.66
CA LYS A 390 55.84 22.89 -22.08
C LYS A 390 54.93 23.92 -22.76
N CYS A 391 55.48 25.07 -23.12
CA CYS A 391 54.71 26.18 -23.68
C CYS A 391 54.37 26.00 -25.15
N ASP A 392 53.19 26.50 -25.54
CA ASP A 392 52.77 26.59 -26.93
C ASP A 392 53.62 27.60 -27.71
N ARG A 393 53.67 27.45 -29.03
CA ARG A 393 54.49 28.32 -29.90
C ARG A 393 54.11 29.80 -29.71
N GLY A 394 55.10 30.63 -29.40
CA GLY A 394 54.90 32.07 -29.17
C GLY A 394 54.67 32.45 -27.71
N PHE A 395 54.67 31.49 -26.78
CA PHE A 395 54.61 31.72 -25.34
C PHE A 395 55.84 31.17 -24.63
N TYR A 396 56.22 31.79 -23.51
CA TYR A 396 57.36 31.39 -22.69
C TYR A 396 57.14 31.72 -21.21
N GLY A 397 58.08 31.29 -20.36
CA GLY A 397 58.04 31.47 -18.90
C GLY A 397 57.56 30.21 -18.16
N GLN A 398 57.79 30.18 -16.84
CA GLN A 398 57.56 29.01 -15.99
C GLN A 398 56.12 28.46 -16.05
N TYR A 399 55.14 29.33 -16.33
CA TYR A 399 53.72 28.98 -16.44
C TYR A 399 53.11 29.36 -17.80
N CYS A 400 53.95 29.61 -18.81
CA CYS A 400 53.54 29.99 -20.17
C CYS A 400 52.59 31.20 -20.22
N ASN A 401 52.92 32.22 -19.41
CA ASN A 401 52.15 33.45 -19.24
C ASN A 401 52.69 34.63 -20.06
N ALA A 402 53.92 34.55 -20.58
CA ALA A 402 54.53 35.60 -21.38
C ALA A 402 54.45 35.28 -22.88
N ARG A 403 54.18 36.29 -23.71
CA ARG A 403 54.08 36.17 -25.18
C ARG A 403 55.33 36.77 -25.84
N ILE A 404 55.89 36.08 -26.83
CA ILE A 404 57.05 36.57 -27.60
C ILE A 404 56.60 37.75 -28.47
N LYS A 405 57.11 38.96 -28.18
CA LYS A 405 56.87 40.15 -29.01
C LYS A 405 57.80 40.10 -30.23
N LYS A 406 57.25 40.00 -31.44
CA LYS A 406 58.04 40.21 -32.66
C LYS A 406 58.43 41.68 -32.75
N HIS A 407 59.72 41.98 -32.72
CA HIS A 407 60.21 43.32 -33.08
C HIS A 407 59.84 43.59 -34.54
N ARG A 408 59.01 44.61 -34.75
CA ARG A 408 58.73 45.17 -36.07
C ARG A 408 60.01 45.93 -36.47
N LYS A 409 60.76 45.43 -37.45
CA LYS A 409 61.87 46.16 -38.06
C LYS A 409 61.33 47.48 -38.60
N ILE A 410 61.79 48.60 -38.04
CA ILE A 410 61.60 49.92 -38.62
C ILE A 410 62.54 49.97 -39.84
N HIS A 411 61.98 49.96 -41.04
CA HIS A 411 62.74 50.33 -42.24
C HIS A 411 62.97 51.84 -42.20
N ARG A 412 64.24 52.20 -42.45
CA ARG A 412 64.84 53.54 -42.47
C ARG A 412 64.05 54.56 -43.28
#